data_AF-A6GBT0-F1
#
_entry.id   AF-A6GBT0-F1
#
_cell.length_a   1.000
_cell.length_b   1.000
_cell.length_c   1.000
_cell.angle_alpha   90.00
_cell.angle_beta   90.00
_cell.angle_gamma   90.00
#
_symmetry.space_group_name_H-M   'P 1'
#
loop_
_entity.id
_entity.type
_entity.pdbx_description
1 polymer ?
#
loop_
_entity_poly.entity_id
_entity_poly.type
_entity_poly.pdbx_seq_one_letter_code
_entity_poly.pdbx_strand_id
1 'polypeptide(L)'
;MRSEPDALEAGVPTWAWYTLAGVATATVVGAAIYSARRPSFDRMIRRTGAPPEVAVLGKLQRHTESRGNPRTGLGRVELFPDFTEPRNAPREQQIAESNAAAAGYDRNAAAYGQSPYPRKMWIFGSGGAYGLLPSSALAPYRNTEALRRGKVTPYDVFNPWRATVFFVDYVHRLVQRASFRELPPEHRTVLAIKRGMASPALIGDYAEAQGRSKVTRNNAEKAALAVGLELSALDRRIPLEWPRYPGALELVP
;
A
#
# COMPACT_ATOMS: atom_id res chain seq x y z
N MET A 1 -43.35 -62.89 35.35
CA MET A 1 -42.18 -62.16 34.81
C MET A 1 -42.63 -61.38 33.59
N ARG A 2 -42.91 -60.09 33.73
CA ARG A 2 -42.96 -59.16 32.60
C ARG A 2 -41.72 -58.28 32.74
N SER A 3 -40.82 -58.42 31.78
CA SER A 3 -39.61 -57.64 31.61
C SER A 3 -39.97 -56.18 31.36
N GLU A 4 -39.45 -55.27 32.18
CA GLU A 4 -39.30 -53.87 31.82
C GLU A 4 -38.32 -53.79 30.63
N PRO A 5 -38.66 -53.09 29.53
CA PRO A 5 -37.64 -52.73 28.56
C PRO A 5 -36.91 -51.49 29.06
N ASP A 6 -35.69 -51.73 29.53
CA ASP A 6 -34.46 -50.98 29.27
C ASP A 6 -34.62 -49.48 29.01
N ALA A 7 -34.26 -48.71 30.04
CA ALA A 7 -33.65 -47.41 29.85
C ALA A 7 -32.33 -47.59 29.09
N LEU A 8 -32.26 -47.12 27.84
CA LEU A 8 -31.08 -46.52 27.18
C LEU A 8 -31.37 -46.37 25.67
N GLU A 9 -31.75 -45.16 25.27
CA GLU A 9 -31.19 -44.47 24.09
C GLU A 9 -31.83 -43.08 24.07
N ALA A 10 -31.34 -42.20 24.95
CA ALA A 10 -31.60 -40.78 24.82
C ALA A 10 -30.83 -40.28 23.58
N GLY A 11 -31.39 -40.55 22.40
CA GLY A 11 -30.85 -40.12 21.12
C GLY A 11 -30.65 -38.60 21.14
N VAL A 12 -29.55 -38.15 20.54
CA VAL A 12 -29.25 -36.72 20.43
C VAL A 12 -30.47 -36.00 19.86
N PRO A 13 -31.04 -35.00 20.57
CA PRO A 13 -32.25 -34.34 20.14
C PRO A 13 -32.09 -33.75 18.74
N THR A 14 -33.11 -33.89 17.89
CA THR A 14 -33.06 -33.46 16.48
C THR A 14 -32.71 -31.98 16.33
N TRP A 15 -33.09 -31.12 17.30
CA TRP A 15 -32.74 -29.69 17.31
C TRP A 15 -31.22 -29.45 17.40
N ALA A 16 -30.47 -30.33 18.07
CA ALA A 16 -29.02 -30.24 18.18
C ALA A 16 -28.35 -30.53 16.83
N TRP A 17 -28.89 -31.48 16.07
CA TRP A 17 -28.44 -31.75 14.69
C TRP A 17 -28.71 -30.58 13.75
N TYR A 18 -29.89 -29.95 13.84
CA TYR A 18 -30.20 -28.77 13.03
C TYR A 18 -29.32 -27.57 13.38
N THR A 19 -28.98 -27.39 14.66
CA THR A 19 -28.11 -26.29 15.10
C THR A 19 -26.67 -26.51 14.64
N LEU A 20 -26.14 -27.73 14.76
CA LEU A 20 -24.82 -28.10 14.25
C LEU A 20 -24.73 -27.96 12.73
N ALA A 21 -25.74 -28.44 12.00
CA ALA A 21 -25.82 -28.27 10.56
C ALA A 21 -25.87 -26.79 10.16
N GLY A 22 -26.69 -25.98 10.85
CA GLY A 22 -26.79 -24.54 10.63
C GLY A 22 -25.47 -23.80 10.85
N VAL A 23 -24.76 -24.10 11.95
CA VAL A 23 -23.44 -23.51 12.24
C VAL A 23 -22.40 -23.95 11.22
N ALA A 24 -22.38 -25.23 10.84
CA ALA A 24 -21.45 -25.74 9.83
C ALA A 24 -21.69 -25.08 8.47
N THR A 25 -22.94 -25.00 8.02
CA THR A 25 -23.31 -24.33 6.77
C THR A 25 -22.98 -22.84 6.81
N ALA A 26 -23.31 -22.13 7.88
CA ALA A 26 -22.99 -20.71 8.03
C ALA A 26 -21.47 -20.47 8.05
N THR A 27 -20.69 -21.36 8.66
CA THR A 27 -19.22 -21.27 8.69
C THR A 27 -18.61 -21.56 7.34
N VAL A 28 -19.08 -22.60 6.63
CA VAL A 28 -18.59 -22.96 5.28
C VAL A 28 -18.98 -21.89 4.26
N VAL A 29 -20.22 -21.39 4.29
CA VAL A 29 -20.67 -20.31 3.41
C VAL A 29 -19.96 -19.00 3.76
N GLY A 30 -19.78 -18.68 5.04
CA GLY A 30 -19.01 -17.53 5.50
C GLY A 30 -17.55 -17.61 5.07
N ALA A 31 -16.92 -18.79 5.19
CA ALA A 31 -15.56 -19.05 4.73
C ALA A 31 -15.46 -18.98 3.20
N ALA A 32 -16.44 -19.50 2.46
CA ALA A 32 -16.52 -19.44 1.00
C ALA A 32 -16.73 -18.00 0.50
N ILE A 33 -17.58 -17.20 1.15
CA ILE A 33 -17.76 -15.77 0.85
C ILE A 33 -16.46 -15.02 1.18
N TYR A 34 -15.82 -15.32 2.33
CA TYR A 34 -14.57 -14.68 2.74
C TYR A 34 -13.37 -15.06 1.86
N SER A 35 -13.33 -16.29 1.34
CA SER A 35 -12.31 -16.79 0.41
C SER A 35 -12.57 -16.33 -1.02
N ALA A 36 -13.84 -16.22 -1.44
CA ALA A 36 -14.26 -15.65 -2.71
C ALA A 36 -14.14 -14.12 -2.78
N ARG A 37 -13.97 -13.43 -1.64
CA ARG A 37 -13.52 -12.02 -1.64
C ARG A 37 -12.14 -11.97 -2.32
N ARG A 38 -12.12 -11.44 -3.54
CA ARG A 38 -10.92 -11.22 -4.37
C ARG A 38 -9.83 -10.47 -3.59
N PRO A 39 -8.55 -10.56 -3.98
CA PRO A 39 -7.46 -9.87 -3.29
C PRO A 39 -7.69 -8.35 -3.37
N SER A 40 -8.22 -7.75 -2.30
CA SER A 40 -8.30 -6.30 -2.20
C SER A 40 -6.91 -5.73 -1.98
N PHE A 41 -6.69 -4.50 -2.42
CA PHE A 41 -5.45 -3.76 -2.15
C PHE A 41 -5.06 -3.79 -0.66
N ASP A 42 -6.04 -3.60 0.23
CA ASP A 42 -5.85 -3.70 1.68
C ASP A 42 -5.40 -5.11 2.13
N ARG A 43 -5.83 -6.18 1.45
CA ARG A 43 -5.35 -7.55 1.72
C ARG A 43 -3.90 -7.71 1.25
N MET A 44 -3.50 -7.15 0.11
CA MET A 44 -2.12 -7.19 -0.34
C MET A 44 -1.19 -6.41 0.59
N ILE A 45 -1.57 -5.20 1.04
CA ILE A 45 -0.79 -4.47 2.06
C ILE A 45 -0.68 -5.31 3.34
N ARG A 46 -1.79 -5.85 3.86
CA ARG A 46 -1.73 -6.69 5.06
C ARG A 46 -0.82 -7.91 4.90
N ARG A 47 -0.81 -8.53 3.71
CA ARG A 47 0.06 -9.67 3.40
C ARG A 47 1.55 -9.31 3.44
N THR A 48 1.92 -8.04 3.24
CA THR A 48 3.32 -7.61 3.42
C THR A 48 3.75 -7.57 4.90
N GLY A 49 2.81 -7.52 5.85
CA GLY A 49 3.10 -7.31 7.26
C GLY A 49 3.29 -5.85 7.68
N ALA A 50 3.00 -4.90 6.79
CA ALA A 50 2.99 -3.47 7.10
C ALA A 50 1.90 -3.10 8.12
N PRO A 51 2.09 -2.00 8.89
CA PRO A 51 1.05 -1.45 9.76
C PRO A 51 -0.22 -1.07 9.01
N PRO A 52 -1.41 -1.12 9.65
CA PRO A 52 -2.68 -0.81 9.01
C PRO A 52 -2.77 0.63 8.48
N GLU A 53 -2.01 1.58 9.03
CA GLU A 53 -1.93 2.96 8.58
C GLU A 53 -1.37 3.08 7.14
N VAL A 54 -0.56 2.10 6.71
CA VAL A 54 -0.03 2.05 5.34
C VAL A 54 -1.15 1.78 4.34
N ALA A 55 -2.22 1.07 4.72
CA ALA A 55 -3.40 0.89 3.87
C ALA A 55 -4.13 2.23 3.66
N VAL A 56 -4.26 3.04 4.71
CA VAL A 56 -4.83 4.40 4.62
C VAL A 56 -4.00 5.24 3.65
N LEU A 57 -2.68 5.27 3.84
CA LEU A 57 -1.77 5.98 2.95
C LEU A 57 -1.91 5.50 1.51
N GLY A 58 -2.01 4.19 1.30
CA GLY A 58 -2.18 3.60 -0.03
C GLY A 58 -3.45 4.07 -0.71
N LYS A 59 -4.59 4.14 -0.01
CA LYS A 59 -5.84 4.69 -0.57
C LYS A 59 -5.70 6.14 -0.99
N LEU A 60 -5.09 6.96 -0.14
CA LEU A 60 -4.82 8.38 -0.44
C LEU A 60 -3.88 8.52 -1.63
N GLN A 61 -2.79 7.75 -1.66
CA GLN A 61 -1.77 7.79 -2.71
C GLN A 61 -2.39 7.42 -4.06
N ARG A 62 -3.15 6.32 -4.14
CA ARG A 62 -3.89 5.91 -5.35
C ARG A 62 -4.77 7.03 -5.86
N HIS A 63 -5.51 7.70 -4.98
CA HIS A 63 -6.36 8.81 -5.37
C HIS A 63 -5.55 10.00 -5.92
N THR A 64 -4.54 10.44 -5.19
CA THR A 64 -3.76 11.63 -5.55
C THR A 64 -2.86 11.48 -6.78
N GLU A 65 -2.29 10.30 -7.02
CA GLU A 65 -1.47 10.07 -8.22
C GLU A 65 -2.33 9.70 -9.42
N SER A 66 -3.51 9.11 -9.21
CA SER A 66 -4.43 8.74 -10.30
C SER A 66 -5.38 9.87 -10.68
N ARG A 67 -5.40 11.02 -10.00
CA ARG A 67 -6.16 12.21 -10.44
C ARG A 67 -5.23 13.41 -10.50
N GLY A 68 -5.02 13.93 -11.71
CA GLY A 68 -4.60 15.33 -11.87
C GLY A 68 -3.15 15.58 -12.30
N ASN A 69 -2.43 14.60 -12.85
CA ASN A 69 -1.18 14.91 -13.53
C ASN A 69 -0.97 14.02 -14.77
N PRO A 70 -0.99 14.59 -16.00
CA PRO A 70 -0.77 13.83 -17.24
C PRO A 70 0.65 13.25 -17.34
N ARG A 71 1.52 13.58 -16.36
CA ARG A 71 2.87 13.04 -16.22
C ARG A 71 2.98 12.03 -15.07
N THR A 72 1.88 11.59 -14.44
CA THR A 72 1.95 10.54 -13.40
C THR A 72 0.74 9.62 -13.38
N GLY A 73 0.98 8.31 -13.47
CA GLY A 73 -0.02 7.27 -13.29
C GLY A 73 -0.99 7.18 -14.45
N LEU A 74 -1.57 5.99 -14.63
CA LEU A 74 -2.66 5.75 -15.58
C LEU A 74 -3.89 6.65 -15.34
N GLY A 75 -3.87 7.51 -14.31
CA GLY A 75 -4.70 8.70 -14.21
C GLY A 75 -6.18 8.40 -14.04
N ARG A 76 -6.50 7.18 -13.58
CA ARG A 76 -7.86 6.67 -13.52
C ARG A 76 -8.08 5.96 -12.20
N VAL A 77 -8.52 6.71 -11.19
CA VAL A 77 -8.93 6.18 -9.87
C VAL A 77 -10.02 5.10 -10.04
N GLU A 78 -10.84 5.25 -11.08
CA GLU A 78 -11.94 4.37 -11.46
C GLU A 78 -11.46 3.00 -11.98
N LEU A 79 -10.20 2.87 -12.39
CA LEU A 79 -9.60 1.57 -12.74
C LEU A 79 -9.20 0.76 -11.50
N PHE A 80 -9.20 1.39 -10.32
CA PHE A 80 -8.76 0.76 -9.08
C PHE A 80 -9.75 1.01 -7.92
N PRO A 81 -10.99 0.52 -7.97
CA PRO A 81 -11.78 0.26 -6.77
C PRO A 81 -11.06 -0.73 -5.83
N ASP A 82 -11.36 -0.70 -4.53
CA ASP A 82 -10.74 -1.60 -3.55
C ASP A 82 -11.03 -3.10 -3.80
N PHE A 83 -12.06 -3.39 -4.61
CA PHE A 83 -12.48 -4.73 -5.01
C PHE A 83 -12.10 -5.11 -6.45
N THR A 84 -11.51 -4.20 -7.23
CA THR A 84 -11.16 -4.48 -8.62
C THR A 84 -9.83 -5.21 -8.70
N GLU A 85 -9.82 -6.28 -9.50
CA GLU A 85 -8.61 -7.04 -9.73
C GLU A 85 -7.68 -6.23 -10.65
N PRO A 86 -6.46 -5.93 -10.19
CA PRO A 86 -5.47 -5.18 -10.95
C PRO A 86 -5.08 -5.94 -12.21
N ARG A 87 -4.80 -5.22 -13.29
CA ARG A 87 -4.28 -5.80 -14.53
C ARG A 87 -3.10 -4.99 -15.05
N ASN A 88 -2.22 -5.66 -15.79
CA ASN A 88 -1.11 -4.99 -16.46
C ASN A 88 -1.66 -3.96 -17.46
N ALA A 89 -1.08 -2.75 -17.46
CA ALA A 89 -1.37 -1.76 -18.48
C ALA A 89 -0.83 -2.21 -19.86
N PRO A 90 -1.45 -1.79 -20.97
CA PRO A 90 -0.86 -1.95 -22.31
C PRO A 90 0.55 -1.36 -22.39
N ARG A 91 1.40 -1.94 -23.24
CA ARG A 91 2.83 -1.60 -23.36
C ARG A 91 3.10 -0.11 -23.59
N GLU A 92 2.32 0.54 -24.43
CA GLU A 92 2.47 1.96 -24.76
C GLU A 92 2.24 2.86 -23.54
N GLN A 93 1.24 2.54 -22.72
CA GLN A 93 0.97 3.25 -21.48
C GLN A 93 2.12 3.05 -20.48
N GLN A 94 2.71 1.85 -20.42
CA GLN A 94 3.88 1.61 -19.58
C GLN A 94 5.08 2.49 -19.97
N ILE A 95 5.32 2.69 -21.27
CA ILE A 95 6.42 3.53 -21.78
C ILE A 95 6.18 5.01 -21.44
N ALA A 96 4.95 5.51 -21.67
CA ALA A 96 4.59 6.88 -21.32
C ALA A 96 4.79 7.15 -19.83
N GLU A 97 4.36 6.23 -18.96
CA GLU A 97 4.57 6.32 -17.51
C GLU A 97 6.04 6.32 -17.13
N SER A 98 6.85 5.47 -17.74
CA SER A 98 8.29 5.41 -17.49
C SER A 98 8.98 6.74 -17.83
N ASN A 99 8.61 7.38 -18.93
CA ASN A 99 9.16 8.68 -19.33
C ASN A 99 8.74 9.80 -18.37
N ALA A 100 7.49 9.77 -17.92
CA ALA A 100 6.95 10.75 -17.01
C ALA A 100 7.59 10.64 -15.61
N ALA A 101 7.87 9.40 -15.19
CA ALA A 101 8.66 9.13 -14.02
C ALA A 101 10.08 9.68 -14.12
N ALA A 102 10.74 9.54 -15.28
CA ALA A 102 12.07 10.11 -15.49
C ALA A 102 12.08 11.62 -15.19
N ALA A 103 11.14 12.36 -15.78
CA ALA A 103 11.00 13.80 -15.51
C ALA A 103 10.68 14.12 -14.04
N GLY A 104 9.93 13.26 -13.34
CA GLY A 104 9.64 13.42 -11.92
C GLY A 104 10.86 13.21 -11.01
N TYR A 105 11.70 12.21 -11.32
CA TYR A 105 12.98 12.01 -10.63
C TYR A 105 13.89 13.23 -10.78
N ASP A 106 13.99 13.76 -12.00
CA ASP A 106 14.89 14.86 -12.34
C ASP A 106 14.62 16.11 -11.52
N ARG A 107 13.35 16.42 -11.27
CA ARG A 107 12.93 17.53 -10.39
C ARG A 107 13.38 17.39 -8.95
N ASN A 108 13.63 16.17 -8.49
CA ASN A 108 13.99 15.88 -7.10
C ASN A 108 15.42 15.34 -6.97
N ALA A 109 16.22 15.35 -8.06
CA ALA A 109 17.54 14.74 -8.09
C ALA A 109 18.48 15.23 -6.97
N ALA A 110 18.41 16.53 -6.64
CA ALA A 110 19.17 17.11 -5.52
C ALA A 110 18.78 16.53 -4.15
N ALA A 111 17.49 16.30 -3.90
CA ALA A 111 17.00 15.67 -2.67
C ALA A 111 17.37 14.17 -2.59
N TYR A 112 17.62 13.57 -3.75
CA TYR A 112 18.20 12.23 -3.87
C TYR A 112 19.73 12.25 -3.93
N GLY A 113 20.42 13.36 -3.63
CA GLY A 113 21.88 13.45 -3.72
C GLY A 113 22.65 12.46 -2.83
N GLN A 114 21.99 11.85 -1.84
CA GLN A 114 22.52 10.75 -1.03
C GLN A 114 22.35 9.36 -1.68
N SER A 115 21.65 9.29 -2.82
CA SER A 115 21.57 8.10 -3.66
C SER A 115 22.95 7.85 -4.28
N PRO A 116 23.56 6.67 -4.07
CA PRO A 116 24.84 6.36 -4.68
C PRO A 116 24.76 6.08 -6.19
N TYR A 117 23.61 6.31 -6.84
CA TYR A 117 23.38 5.92 -8.23
C TYR A 117 22.78 7.06 -9.09
N PRO A 118 23.36 7.35 -10.28
CA PRO A 118 22.90 8.41 -11.18
C PRO A 118 21.59 8.07 -11.94
N ARG A 119 21.00 9.15 -12.46
CA ARG A 119 19.67 9.40 -13.07
C ARG A 119 19.03 8.37 -14.04
N LYS A 120 19.55 7.17 -14.32
CA LYS A 120 19.09 6.41 -15.51
C LYS A 120 18.76 4.92 -15.41
N MET A 121 18.94 4.22 -14.29
CA MET A 121 18.69 2.76 -14.30
C MET A 121 17.46 2.28 -13.53
N TRP A 122 16.84 3.14 -12.71
CA TRP A 122 15.89 2.69 -11.68
C TRP A 122 14.73 3.67 -11.47
N ILE A 123 14.28 4.30 -12.54
CA ILE A 123 13.13 5.19 -12.51
C ILE A 123 11.93 4.39 -12.99
N PHE A 124 10.92 4.27 -12.14
CA PHE A 124 9.76 3.45 -12.39
C PHE A 124 8.56 4.34 -12.57
N GLY A 125 7.73 3.97 -13.56
CA GLY A 125 6.50 4.66 -13.89
C GLY A 125 5.76 5.11 -12.65
N SER A 126 5.48 6.40 -12.60
CA SER A 126 4.59 7.00 -11.63
C SER A 126 3.29 6.21 -11.65
N GLY A 127 2.95 5.57 -10.55
CA GLY A 127 1.72 4.82 -10.41
C GLY A 127 1.77 3.30 -10.61
N GLY A 128 2.57 2.73 -11.50
CA GLY A 128 2.56 1.26 -11.68
C GLY A 128 1.15 0.65 -11.81
N ALA A 129 0.91 -0.53 -11.26
CA ALA A 129 -0.38 -1.23 -11.29
C ALA A 129 -1.52 -0.54 -10.52
N TYR A 130 -1.27 0.57 -9.80
CA TYR A 130 -2.24 1.11 -8.84
C TYR A 130 -2.27 2.64 -8.65
N GLY A 131 -1.33 3.40 -9.20
CA GLY A 131 -1.12 4.79 -8.77
C GLY A 131 -0.31 4.93 -7.46
N LEU A 132 0.50 3.94 -7.06
CA LEU A 132 1.07 3.93 -5.69
C LEU A 132 2.46 4.54 -5.54
N LEU A 133 3.28 4.43 -6.58
CA LEU A 133 4.67 4.81 -6.49
C LEU A 133 4.84 6.18 -7.13
N PRO A 134 5.35 7.20 -6.42
CA PRO A 134 5.85 8.40 -7.08
C PRO A 134 6.98 7.98 -8.03
N SER A 135 7.23 8.82 -9.03
CA SER A 135 8.26 8.69 -10.06
C SER A 135 9.68 8.32 -9.57
N SER A 136 9.93 8.48 -8.28
CA SER A 136 11.22 8.30 -7.61
C SER A 136 11.20 7.27 -6.48
N ALA A 137 10.08 6.59 -6.23
CA ALA A 137 9.95 5.69 -5.08
C ALA A 137 10.93 4.51 -5.11
N LEU A 138 11.34 4.07 -6.30
CA LEU A 138 12.32 3.00 -6.47
C LEU A 138 13.69 3.51 -6.86
N ALA A 139 13.94 4.82 -6.77
CA ALA A 139 15.29 5.34 -6.77
C ALA A 139 16.08 4.60 -5.67
N PRO A 140 17.21 3.97 -6.02
CA PRO A 140 17.91 3.13 -5.07
C PRO A 140 18.46 4.00 -3.95
N TYR A 141 17.97 3.75 -2.74
CA TYR A 141 18.49 4.25 -1.50
C TYR A 141 19.49 3.23 -0.92
N ARG A 142 20.18 3.57 0.18
CA ARG A 142 21.04 2.61 0.90
C ARG A 142 20.26 1.28 1.11
N ASN A 143 20.86 0.16 0.70
CA ASN A 143 20.32 -1.21 0.80
C ASN A 143 19.26 -1.64 -0.24
N THR A 144 19.01 -0.88 -1.32
CA THR A 144 18.14 -1.34 -2.43
C THR A 144 18.90 -2.20 -3.45
N GLU A 145 19.63 -3.20 -2.96
CA GLU A 145 20.58 -3.98 -3.75
C GLU A 145 19.91 -4.97 -4.72
N ALA A 146 18.66 -5.36 -4.45
CA ALA A 146 17.86 -6.25 -5.29
C ALA A 146 17.64 -5.67 -6.69
N LEU A 147 17.28 -4.39 -6.74
CA LEU A 147 17.13 -3.62 -7.98
C LEU A 147 18.46 -3.65 -8.72
N ARG A 148 19.55 -3.21 -8.07
CA ARG A 148 20.91 -3.18 -8.65
C ARG A 148 21.35 -4.51 -9.29
N ARG A 149 21.00 -5.64 -8.71
CA ARG A 149 21.39 -6.98 -9.19
C ARG A 149 20.52 -7.49 -10.35
N GLY A 150 19.59 -6.68 -10.87
CA GLY A 150 18.70 -7.06 -11.98
C GLY A 150 17.63 -8.08 -11.59
N LYS A 151 17.46 -8.36 -10.29
CA LYS A 151 16.39 -9.24 -9.78
C LYS A 151 15.01 -8.60 -9.89
N VAL A 152 14.98 -7.28 -10.00
CA VAL A 152 13.77 -6.47 -10.18
C VAL A 152 13.96 -5.57 -11.39
N THR A 153 12.98 -5.59 -12.30
CA THR A 153 13.01 -4.81 -13.55
C THR A 153 12.06 -3.63 -13.47
N PRO A 154 12.29 -2.54 -14.24
CA PRO A 154 11.37 -1.40 -14.39
C PRO A 154 9.89 -1.75 -14.61
N TYR A 155 9.59 -2.94 -15.14
CA TYR A 155 8.22 -3.37 -15.42
C TYR A 155 7.54 -4.08 -14.24
N ASP A 156 8.28 -4.43 -13.20
CA ASP A 156 7.73 -5.09 -12.03
C ASP A 156 6.74 -4.22 -11.24
N VAL A 157 6.79 -2.90 -11.41
CA VAL A 157 5.77 -2.00 -10.84
C VAL A 157 4.40 -2.15 -11.50
N PHE A 158 4.32 -2.79 -12.67
CA PHE A 158 3.04 -3.16 -13.27
C PHE A 158 2.52 -4.50 -12.76
N ASN A 159 3.36 -5.31 -12.10
CA ASN A 159 2.88 -6.48 -11.37
C ASN A 159 2.23 -6.02 -10.05
N PRO A 160 0.98 -6.44 -9.77
CA PRO A 160 0.26 -5.94 -8.61
C PRO A 160 0.90 -6.25 -7.25
N TRP A 161 1.39 -7.47 -7.07
CA TRP A 161 2.04 -7.86 -5.81
C TRP A 161 3.36 -7.10 -5.64
N ARG A 162 4.22 -7.12 -6.66
CA ARG A 162 5.52 -6.42 -6.64
C ARG A 162 5.34 -4.92 -6.41
N ALA A 163 4.38 -4.28 -7.09
CA ALA A 163 4.04 -2.87 -6.88
C ALA A 163 3.62 -2.55 -5.44
N THR A 164 2.83 -3.43 -4.82
CA THR A 164 2.43 -3.29 -3.41
C THR A 164 3.64 -3.39 -2.49
N VAL A 165 4.49 -4.42 -2.70
CA VAL A 165 5.70 -4.60 -1.90
C VAL A 165 6.63 -3.40 -2.03
N PHE A 166 6.83 -2.88 -3.24
CA PHE A 166 7.65 -1.69 -3.48
C PHE A 166 7.09 -0.43 -2.85
N PHE A 167 5.77 -0.26 -2.83
CA PHE A 167 5.12 0.85 -2.13
C PHE A 167 5.39 0.76 -0.63
N VAL A 168 5.14 -0.41 -0.03
CA VAL A 168 5.39 -0.66 1.39
C VAL A 168 6.87 -0.45 1.73
N ASP A 169 7.77 -0.94 0.89
CA ASP A 169 9.20 -0.78 1.08
C ASP A 169 9.65 0.68 1.05
N TYR A 170 9.14 1.44 0.08
CA TYR A 170 9.46 2.86 0.00
C TYR A 170 8.95 3.61 1.23
N VAL A 171 7.73 3.32 1.69
CA VAL A 171 7.20 3.89 2.93
C VAL A 171 8.09 3.51 4.12
N HIS A 172 8.46 2.24 4.24
CA HIS A 172 9.36 1.78 5.29
C HIS A 172 10.70 2.54 5.25
N ARG A 173 11.29 2.72 4.06
CA ARG A 173 12.51 3.54 3.89
C ARG A 173 12.32 4.99 4.30
N LEU A 174 11.17 5.61 4.04
CA LEU A 174 10.84 6.97 4.51
C LEU A 174 10.76 7.00 6.05
N VAL A 175 10.14 6.00 6.68
CA VAL A 175 10.07 5.84 8.14
C VAL A 175 11.47 5.69 8.75
N GLN A 176 12.40 5.02 8.07
CA GLN A 176 13.77 4.85 8.56
C GLN A 176 14.66 6.09 8.40
N ARG A 177 14.21 7.17 7.74
CA ARG A 177 15.01 8.39 7.61
C ARG A 177 15.10 9.12 8.93
N ALA A 178 16.26 9.72 9.22
CA ALA A 178 16.46 10.60 10.37
C ALA A 178 15.36 11.68 10.45
N SER A 179 15.06 12.32 9.32
CA SER A 179 14.01 13.34 9.21
C SER A 179 12.59 12.88 9.60
N PHE A 180 12.30 11.58 9.63
CA PHE A 180 11.05 11.04 10.16
C PHE A 180 11.21 10.59 11.62
N ARG A 181 12.29 9.86 11.92
CA ARG A 181 12.55 9.29 13.25
C ARG A 181 12.73 10.37 14.33
N GLU A 182 13.29 11.51 13.96
CA GLU A 182 13.55 12.65 14.84
C GLU A 182 12.33 13.57 15.01
N LEU A 183 11.25 13.37 14.25
CA LEU A 183 10.02 14.14 14.45
C LEU A 183 9.47 13.91 15.87
N PRO A 184 8.81 14.93 16.46
CA PRO A 184 7.97 14.71 17.63
C PRO A 184 6.95 13.58 17.38
N PRO A 185 6.68 12.69 18.35
CA PRO A 185 5.82 11.51 18.15
C PRO A 185 4.44 11.81 17.55
N GLU A 186 3.85 12.96 17.87
CA GLU A 186 2.58 13.47 17.36
C GLU A 186 2.61 13.84 15.87
N HIS A 187 3.80 14.06 15.29
CA HIS A 187 3.98 14.41 13.89
C HIS A 187 4.47 13.24 13.03
N ARG A 188 4.67 12.05 13.62
CA ARG A 188 5.02 10.82 12.90
C ARG A 188 3.77 10.18 12.27
N THR A 189 3.12 10.90 11.36
CA THR A 189 1.78 10.57 10.88
C THR A 189 1.73 10.12 9.42
N VAL A 190 0.57 9.63 8.99
CA VAL A 190 0.25 9.37 7.58
C VAL A 190 0.53 10.60 6.72
N LEU A 191 0.21 11.82 7.19
CA LEU A 191 0.50 13.06 6.45
C LEU A 191 1.99 13.31 6.27
N ALA A 192 2.81 13.08 7.30
CA ALA A 192 4.26 13.27 7.20
C ALA A 192 4.88 12.31 6.16
N ILE A 193 4.43 11.05 6.14
CA ILE A 193 4.83 10.12 5.08
C ILE A 193 4.29 10.55 3.72
N LYS A 194 3.04 11.00 3.62
CA LYS A 194 2.45 11.49 2.37
C LYS A 194 3.24 12.66 1.78
N ARG A 195 3.77 13.56 2.63
CA ARG A 195 4.75 14.59 2.22
C ARG A 195 6.05 13.98 1.72
N GLY A 196 6.58 12.99 2.44
CA GLY A 196 7.74 12.21 2.01
C GLY A 196 7.57 11.54 0.64
N MET A 197 6.38 11.05 0.34
CA MET A 197 6.03 10.48 -0.97
C MET A 197 6.11 11.53 -2.08
N ALA A 198 5.72 12.79 -1.81
CA ALA A 198 5.88 13.87 -2.77
C ALA A 198 7.36 14.27 -2.92
N SER A 199 8.08 14.35 -1.81
CA SER A 199 9.54 14.51 -1.76
C SER A 199 10.06 14.16 -0.36
N PRO A 200 11.13 13.35 -0.23
CA PRO A 200 11.70 13.03 1.08
C PRO A 200 12.14 14.24 1.89
N ALA A 201 12.44 15.37 1.25
CA ALA A 201 12.83 16.61 1.90
C ALA A 201 11.68 17.27 2.69
N LEU A 202 10.42 16.89 2.42
CA LEU A 202 9.24 17.47 3.06
C LEU A 202 8.78 16.69 4.30
N ILE A 203 9.39 15.54 4.60
CA ILE A 203 9.00 14.71 5.76
C ILE A 203 9.11 15.51 7.06
N GLY A 204 10.23 16.21 7.23
CA GLY A 204 10.53 17.00 8.42
C GLY A 204 9.75 18.31 8.50
N ASP A 205 9.04 18.71 7.44
CA ASP A 205 8.37 20.00 7.34
C ASP A 205 6.96 19.94 7.97
N TYR A 206 6.89 19.53 9.24
CA TYR A 206 5.62 19.39 9.97
C TYR A 206 4.94 20.75 10.23
N ALA A 207 5.74 21.82 10.37
CA ALA A 207 5.29 23.20 10.50
C ALA A 207 4.87 23.86 9.16
N GLU A 208 5.02 23.15 8.03
CA GLU A 208 4.64 23.62 6.70
C GLU A 208 5.29 24.94 6.28
N ALA A 209 6.57 25.11 6.60
CA ALA A 209 7.35 26.26 6.15
C ALA A 209 7.46 26.30 4.62
N GLN A 210 7.47 25.13 3.96
CA GLN A 210 7.52 25.05 2.50
C GLN A 210 6.12 25.03 1.88
N GLY A 211 5.90 25.86 0.85
CA GLY A 211 4.63 25.89 0.12
C GLY A 211 4.21 24.53 -0.46
N ARG A 212 5.18 23.69 -0.86
CA ARG A 212 4.91 22.34 -1.37
C ARG A 212 4.31 21.40 -0.31
N SER A 213 4.63 21.60 0.97
CA SER A 213 4.02 20.84 2.08
C SER A 213 2.55 21.18 2.25
N LYS A 214 2.19 22.47 2.17
CA LYS A 214 0.80 22.95 2.21
C LYS A 214 -0.02 22.38 1.06
N VAL A 215 0.53 22.42 -0.16
CA VAL A 215 -0.12 21.82 -1.34
C VAL A 215 -0.32 20.32 -1.14
N THR A 216 0.66 19.63 -0.57
CA THR A 216 0.56 18.18 -0.30
C THR A 216 -0.52 17.87 0.73
N ARG A 217 -0.63 18.65 1.82
CA ARG A 217 -1.74 18.55 2.78
C ARG A 217 -3.09 18.75 2.08
N ASN A 218 -3.27 19.85 1.38
CA ASN A 218 -4.55 20.17 0.73
C ASN A 218 -4.97 19.06 -0.25
N ASN A 219 -4.03 18.48 -0.98
CA ASN A 219 -4.30 17.36 -1.88
C ASN A 219 -4.64 16.07 -1.12
N ALA A 220 -3.98 15.81 0.02
CA ALA A 220 -4.27 14.66 0.86
C ALA A 220 -5.65 14.78 1.54
N GLU A 221 -6.05 15.96 2.01
CA GLU A 221 -7.36 16.23 2.60
C GLU A 221 -8.48 16.04 1.57
N LYS A 222 -8.33 16.62 0.37
CA LYS A 222 -9.26 16.40 -0.75
C LYS A 222 -9.38 14.92 -1.10
N ALA A 223 -8.26 14.21 -1.16
CA ALA A 223 -8.24 12.78 -1.42
C ALA A 223 -8.94 11.98 -0.32
N ALA A 224 -8.69 12.29 0.96
CA ALA A 224 -9.32 11.63 2.09
C ALA A 224 -10.85 11.72 2.00
N LEU A 225 -11.39 12.93 1.82
CA LEU A 225 -12.82 13.15 1.65
C LEU A 225 -13.37 12.40 0.44
N ALA A 226 -12.66 12.43 -0.70
CA ALA A 226 -13.10 11.78 -1.92
C ALA A 226 -13.09 10.24 -1.85
N VAL A 227 -12.30 9.64 -0.95
CA VAL A 227 -12.30 8.18 -0.70
C VAL A 227 -13.10 7.80 0.55
N GLY A 228 -13.86 8.73 1.14
CA GLY A 228 -14.72 8.47 2.29
C GLY A 228 -13.98 8.29 3.62
N LEU A 229 -12.79 8.90 3.76
CA LEU A 229 -12.03 8.93 5.00
C LEU A 229 -12.23 10.25 5.73
N GLU A 230 -12.35 10.16 7.06
CA GLU A 230 -12.24 11.31 7.95
C GLU A 230 -10.85 11.96 7.87
N LEU A 231 -10.77 13.29 8.03
CA LEU A 231 -9.48 14.01 7.97
C LEU A 231 -8.50 13.55 9.06
N SER A 232 -9.01 13.11 10.21
CA SER A 232 -8.20 12.52 11.29
C SER A 232 -7.44 11.26 10.86
N ALA A 233 -7.79 10.64 9.72
CA ALA A 233 -7.01 9.56 9.13
C ALA A 233 -5.59 10.00 8.73
N LEU A 234 -5.39 11.29 8.42
CA LEU A 234 -4.09 11.88 8.10
C LEU A 234 -3.17 11.99 9.34
N ASP A 235 -3.77 12.07 10.53
CA ASP A 235 -3.07 12.21 11.81
C ASP A 235 -2.75 10.86 12.48
N ARG A 236 -3.18 9.75 11.86
CA ARG A 236 -2.84 8.41 12.35
C ARG A 236 -1.33 8.24 12.38
N ARG A 237 -0.80 7.83 13.55
CA ARG A 237 0.63 7.66 13.77
C ARG A 237 1.14 6.40 13.09
N ILE A 238 2.25 6.50 12.39
CA ILE A 238 2.95 5.37 11.79
C ILE A 238 4.03 4.91 12.78
N PRO A 239 4.02 3.64 13.22
CA PRO A 239 5.04 3.14 14.14
C PRO A 239 6.42 3.09 13.48
N LEU A 240 7.47 3.23 14.29
CA LEU A 240 8.86 3.14 13.80
C LEU A 240 9.31 1.70 13.55
N GLU A 241 8.74 0.75 14.29
CA GLU A 241 9.09 -0.67 14.25
C GLU A 241 8.02 -1.48 13.56
N TRP A 242 8.42 -2.26 12.55
CA TRP A 242 7.53 -3.05 11.71
C TRP A 242 7.94 -4.53 11.78
N PRO A 243 7.80 -5.20 12.95
CA PRO A 243 8.35 -6.54 13.18
C PRO A 243 7.77 -7.63 12.26
N ARG A 244 6.61 -7.38 11.66
CA ARG A 244 5.95 -8.30 10.71
C ARG A 244 6.34 -8.06 9.26
N TYR A 245 7.05 -6.97 8.94
CA TYR A 245 7.49 -6.67 7.58
C TYR A 245 8.90 -7.24 7.37
N PRO A 246 9.05 -8.37 6.64
CA PRO A 246 10.36 -9.01 6.44
C PRO A 246 11.27 -8.26 5.46
N GLY A 247 10.74 -7.24 4.77
CA GLY A 247 11.46 -6.49 3.74
C GLY A 247 11.16 -6.98 2.32
N ALA A 248 11.39 -6.10 1.34
CA ALA A 248 11.07 -6.38 -0.06
C ALA A 248 11.85 -7.56 -0.65
N LEU A 249 13.10 -7.77 -0.20
CA LEU A 249 13.97 -8.86 -0.64
C LEU A 249 13.38 -10.24 -0.40
N GLU A 250 12.66 -10.42 0.72
CA GLU A 250 12.03 -11.69 1.06
C GLU A 250 10.68 -11.87 0.34
N LEU A 251 9.94 -10.76 0.17
CA LEU A 251 8.61 -10.78 -0.44
C LEU A 251 8.62 -10.83 -1.98
N VAL A 252 9.75 -10.50 -2.61
CA VAL A 252 9.97 -10.53 -4.06
C VAL A 252 11.35 -11.16 -4.34
N PRO A 253 11.44 -12.51 -4.33
CA PRO A 253 12.68 -13.24 -4.59
C PRO A 253 13.17 -13.12 -6.04
#